data_AF-A0A6A6F6E2-F1
#
_entry.id   AF-A0A6A6F6E2-F1
#
_cell.length_a   1.000
_cell.length_b   1.000
_cell.length_c   1.000
_cell.angle_alpha   90.00
_cell.angle_beta   90.00
_cell.angle_gamma   90.00
#
_symmetry.space_group_name_H-M   'P 1'
#
loop_
_entity.id
_entity.type
_entity.pdbx_description
1 polymer ?
#
loop_
_entity_poly.entity_id
_entity_poly.type
_entity_poly.pdbx_seq_one_letter_code
_entity_poly.pdbx_strand_id
1 'polypeptide(L)'
;MDTFITYLALVIETYHFCLYCGHEKHSKEAVQAHMLDKGHCQLDLSHNSEFLDFWNPDSGLAVDSDSAQILPTTGDDIRLASGQIISNRHAGRGSVLNFPKRHSNPESSALAPIPASSHRQSTSYSDLTPSQASDHKRRALARRDELGVVGLSDLQKRALAVTQRKAKTTEDRANNRAQWALESMGNKVKQKHFKVGSMCRSGLFIDPTMF
;
A
#
# COMPACT_ATOMS: atom_id res chain seq x y z
N MET A 1 -15.04 2.65 -33.24
CA MET A 1 -14.86 3.08 -31.84
C MET A 1 -16.09 3.81 -31.33
N ASP A 2 -16.76 4.64 -32.14
CA ASP A 2 -17.97 5.36 -31.75
C ASP A 2 -19.13 4.44 -31.31
N THR A 3 -19.23 3.25 -31.91
CA THR A 3 -20.27 2.25 -31.61
C THR A 3 -20.21 1.73 -30.16
N PHE A 4 -19.01 1.56 -29.61
CA PHE A 4 -18.84 1.06 -28.24
C PHE A 4 -19.17 2.14 -27.21
N ILE A 5 -18.77 3.39 -27.47
CA ILE A 5 -19.09 4.52 -26.60
C ILE A 5 -20.60 4.78 -26.59
N THR A 6 -21.27 4.67 -27.74
CA THR A 6 -22.74 4.76 -27.79
C THR A 6 -23.43 3.63 -27.02
N TYR A 7 -22.87 2.42 -27.04
CA TYR A 7 -23.38 1.31 -26.24
C TYR A 7 -23.23 1.57 -24.73
N LEU A 8 -22.06 2.02 -24.28
CA LEU A 8 -21.85 2.39 -22.88
C LEU A 8 -22.77 3.53 -22.43
N ALA A 9 -22.96 4.54 -23.30
CA ALA A 9 -23.89 5.63 -23.03
C ALA A 9 -25.33 5.11 -22.88
N LEU A 10 -25.75 4.17 -23.74
CA LEU A 10 -27.06 3.51 -23.63
C LEU A 10 -27.21 2.76 -22.30
N VAL A 11 -26.19 2.01 -21.88
CA VAL A 11 -26.20 1.25 -20.62
C VAL A 11 -26.32 2.19 -19.40
N ILE A 12 -25.66 3.34 -19.41
CA ILE A 12 -25.72 4.30 -18.29
C ILE A 12 -27.03 5.11 -18.33
N GLU A 13 -27.42 5.60 -19.50
CA GLU A 13 -28.57 6.51 -19.66
C GLU A 13 -29.91 5.79 -19.63
N THR A 14 -30.00 4.59 -20.18
CA THR A 14 -31.27 3.85 -20.31
C THR A 14 -31.42 2.78 -19.24
N TYR A 15 -30.37 2.00 -18.99
CA TYR A 15 -30.42 0.86 -18.06
C TYR A 15 -29.90 1.20 -16.66
N HIS A 16 -29.34 2.38 -16.47
CA HIS A 16 -28.85 2.86 -15.19
C HIS A 16 -27.98 1.84 -14.44
N PHE A 17 -27.07 1.20 -15.18
CA PHE A 17 -26.25 0.12 -14.67
C PHE A 17 -24.81 0.59 -14.43
N CYS A 18 -24.23 0.17 -13.30
CA CYS A 18 -22.83 0.44 -13.00
C CYS A 18 -21.91 -0.49 -13.82
N LEU A 19 -21.00 0.08 -14.61
CA LEU A 19 -20.10 -0.67 -15.50
C LEU A 19 -19.15 -1.65 -14.81
N TYR A 20 -18.82 -1.40 -13.53
CA TYR A 20 -17.94 -2.27 -12.76
C TYR A 20 -18.70 -3.29 -11.90
N CYS A 21 -19.62 -2.83 -11.05
CA CYS A 21 -20.30 -3.71 -10.08
C CYS A 21 -21.57 -4.36 -10.59
N GLY A 22 -22.06 -3.93 -11.75
CA GLY A 22 -23.29 -4.41 -12.32
C GLY A 22 -24.53 -4.24 -11.44
N HIS A 23 -24.63 -3.10 -10.76
CA HIS A 23 -25.79 -2.79 -9.94
C HIS A 23 -26.62 -1.69 -10.59
N GLU A 24 -27.93 -1.94 -10.70
CA GLU A 24 -28.91 -1.00 -11.24
C GLU A 24 -29.27 0.07 -10.20
N LYS A 25 -29.45 1.32 -10.65
CA LYS A 25 -30.02 2.41 -9.83
C LYS A 25 -31.23 3.02 -10.53
N HIS A 26 -31.98 3.83 -9.80
CA HIS A 26 -33.26 4.37 -10.29
C HIS A 26 -33.14 5.62 -11.17
N SER A 27 -31.95 6.20 -11.34
CA SER A 27 -31.74 7.41 -12.14
C SER A 27 -30.31 7.48 -12.67
N LYS A 28 -30.12 8.09 -13.84
CA LYS A 28 -28.81 8.37 -14.42
C LYS A 28 -27.89 9.12 -13.44
N GLU A 29 -28.43 10.08 -12.69
CA GLU A 29 -27.67 10.85 -11.71
C GLU A 29 -27.24 9.97 -10.54
N ALA A 30 -28.10 9.04 -10.12
CA ALA A 30 -27.81 8.11 -9.03
C ALA A 30 -26.72 7.10 -9.42
N VAL A 31 -26.68 6.66 -10.68
CA VAL A 31 -25.61 5.79 -11.20
C VAL A 31 -24.32 6.55 -11.32
N GLN A 32 -24.35 7.76 -11.88
CA GLN A 32 -23.15 8.59 -12.03
C GLN A 32 -22.56 8.95 -10.67
N ALA A 33 -23.37 9.36 -9.70
CA ALA A 33 -22.93 9.58 -8.33
C ALA A 33 -22.35 8.29 -7.72
N HIS A 34 -23.01 7.15 -7.89
CA HIS A 34 -22.49 5.85 -7.44
C HIS A 34 -21.12 5.52 -8.05
N MET A 35 -20.94 5.77 -9.35
CA MET A 35 -19.68 5.53 -10.06
C MET A 35 -18.58 6.47 -9.58
N LEU A 36 -18.89 7.76 -9.33
CA LEU A 36 -17.93 8.74 -8.83
C LEU A 36 -17.55 8.51 -7.36
N ASP A 37 -18.54 8.28 -6.49
CA ASP A 37 -18.36 8.14 -5.04
C ASP A 37 -17.58 6.87 -4.68
N LYS A 38 -17.77 5.79 -5.43
CA LYS A 38 -17.09 4.50 -5.21
C LYS A 38 -15.89 4.26 -6.12
N GLY A 39 -15.68 5.10 -7.13
CA GLY A 39 -14.64 4.90 -8.14
C GLY A 39 -14.93 3.76 -9.12
N HIS A 40 -16.20 3.50 -9.43
CA HIS A 40 -16.63 2.46 -10.38
C HIS A 40 -16.69 2.96 -11.84
N CYS A 41 -15.86 3.93 -12.21
CA CYS A 41 -15.70 4.39 -13.60
C CYS A 41 -14.80 3.47 -14.43
N GLN A 42 -14.38 2.32 -13.90
CA GLN A 42 -13.62 1.30 -14.61
C GLN A 42 -14.58 0.27 -15.21
N LEU A 43 -14.24 -0.23 -16.39
CA LEU A 43 -14.98 -1.33 -17.02
C LEU A 43 -14.58 -2.64 -16.35
N ASP A 44 -15.56 -3.46 -15.97
CA ASP A 44 -15.26 -4.84 -15.63
C ASP A 44 -14.89 -5.60 -16.92
N LEU A 45 -13.65 -6.08 -16.98
CA LEU A 45 -13.11 -6.91 -18.05
C LEU A 45 -12.98 -8.37 -17.59
N SER A 46 -13.73 -8.75 -16.55
CA SER A 46 -13.81 -10.14 -16.13
C SER A 46 -14.34 -11.02 -17.26
N HIS A 47 -13.97 -12.30 -17.23
CA HIS A 47 -14.37 -13.30 -18.24
C HIS A 47 -15.90 -13.46 -18.39
N ASN A 48 -16.68 -12.96 -17.44
CA ASN A 48 -18.14 -13.05 -17.45
C ASN A 48 -18.82 -11.75 -17.89
N SER A 49 -18.05 -10.74 -18.29
CA SER A 49 -18.58 -9.44 -18.70
C SER A 49 -18.91 -9.42 -20.18
N GLU A 50 -20.11 -8.95 -20.52
CA GLU A 50 -20.55 -8.74 -21.92
C GLU A 50 -19.68 -7.69 -22.65
N PHE A 51 -18.90 -6.91 -21.91
CA PHE A 51 -17.98 -5.92 -22.47
C PHE A 51 -16.75 -6.56 -23.12
N LEU A 52 -16.36 -7.77 -22.71
CA LEU A 52 -15.16 -8.45 -23.22
C LEU A 52 -15.34 -8.98 -24.66
N ASP A 53 -16.58 -9.32 -25.04
CA ASP A 53 -16.92 -9.83 -26.39
C ASP A 53 -16.61 -8.81 -27.50
N PHE A 54 -16.57 -7.51 -27.19
CA PHE A 54 -16.18 -6.50 -28.17
C PHE A 54 -14.69 -6.58 -28.54
N TRP A 55 -13.83 -7.06 -27.63
CA TRP A 55 -12.38 -7.21 -27.84
C TRP A 55 -11.94 -8.63 -28.15
N ASN A 56 -12.80 -9.62 -27.94
CA ASN A 56 -12.52 -11.00 -28.30
C ASN A 56 -13.42 -11.44 -29.47
N PRO A 57 -13.04 -11.11 -30.73
CA PRO A 57 -13.81 -11.54 -31.89
C PRO A 57 -13.83 -13.08 -32.06
N ASP A 58 -12.95 -13.80 -31.35
CA ASP A 58 -12.81 -15.27 -31.42
C ASP A 58 -13.61 -16.00 -30.33
N SER A 59 -14.35 -15.33 -29.44
CA SER A 59 -15.13 -16.02 -28.39
C SER A 59 -16.27 -16.91 -28.93
N GLY A 60 -16.59 -16.82 -30.23
CA GLY A 60 -17.53 -17.69 -30.95
C GLY A 60 -16.88 -18.82 -31.77
N LEU A 61 -15.56 -18.87 -31.89
CA LEU A 61 -14.84 -19.97 -32.52
C LEU A 61 -13.80 -20.46 -31.51
N ALA A 62 -14.10 -21.58 -30.85
CA ALA A 62 -13.09 -22.37 -30.16
C ALA A 62 -12.08 -22.90 -31.19
N VAL A 63 -11.23 -22.02 -31.70
CA VAL A 63 -10.00 -22.39 -32.37
C VAL A 63 -9.02 -22.64 -31.26
N ASP A 64 -8.62 -23.91 -31.15
CA ASP A 64 -7.47 -24.40 -30.41
C ASP A 64 -6.23 -23.59 -30.83
N SER A 65 -6.07 -22.41 -30.25
CA SER A 65 -4.98 -21.50 -30.54
C SER A 65 -3.79 -21.98 -29.73
N ASP A 66 -3.09 -22.91 -30.39
CA ASP A 66 -1.66 -23.12 -30.36
C ASP A 66 -1.02 -22.62 -29.07
N SER A 67 -1.06 -23.52 -28.08
CA SER A 67 -0.30 -23.41 -26.86
C SER A 67 1.17 -23.25 -27.25
N ALA A 68 1.62 -22.00 -27.37
CA ALA A 68 3.02 -21.65 -27.44
C ALA A 68 3.70 -22.37 -26.28
N GLN A 69 4.38 -23.47 -26.62
CA GLN A 69 4.89 -24.46 -25.68
C GLN A 69 5.84 -23.75 -24.72
N ILE A 70 5.34 -23.37 -23.55
CA ILE A 70 6.18 -23.08 -22.39
C ILE A 70 6.73 -24.45 -22.01
N LEU A 71 7.85 -24.85 -22.61
CA LEU A 71 8.51 -26.10 -22.27
C LEU A 71 8.98 -25.97 -20.82
N PRO A 72 8.38 -26.69 -19.84
CA PRO A 72 8.78 -26.57 -18.44
C PRO A 72 10.12 -27.28 -18.30
N THR A 73 11.22 -26.55 -18.49
CA THR A 73 12.56 -27.08 -18.25
C THR A 73 12.83 -26.93 -16.75
N THR A 74 12.50 -28.01 -16.03
CA THR A 74 12.92 -28.26 -14.64
C THR A 74 12.30 -27.32 -13.59
N GLY A 75 11.20 -27.78 -12.99
CA GLY A 75 10.79 -27.51 -11.60
C GLY A 75 10.34 -26.11 -11.24
N ASP A 76 11.16 -25.08 -11.46
CA ASP A 76 11.00 -23.77 -10.81
C ASP A 76 11.35 -22.56 -11.69
N ASP A 77 11.83 -22.77 -12.92
CA ASP A 77 12.23 -21.69 -13.83
C ASP A 77 11.49 -21.76 -15.18
N ILE A 78 10.90 -20.63 -15.60
CA ILE A 78 10.20 -20.48 -16.87
C ILE A 78 11.12 -19.80 -17.88
N ARG A 79 11.34 -20.43 -19.04
CA ARG A 79 12.06 -19.83 -20.16
C ARG A 79 11.08 -19.22 -21.15
N LEU A 80 11.21 -17.94 -21.42
CA LEU A 80 10.46 -17.27 -22.48
C LEU A 80 11.10 -17.57 -23.85
N ALA A 81 10.30 -17.49 -24.92
CA ALA A 81 10.78 -17.58 -26.29
C ALA A 81 11.82 -16.48 -26.64
N SER A 82 11.84 -15.39 -25.87
CA SER A 82 12.86 -14.34 -25.92
C SER A 82 14.21 -14.74 -25.31
N GLY A 83 14.34 -15.96 -24.78
CA GLY A 83 15.55 -16.48 -24.13
C GLY A 83 15.73 -16.05 -22.67
N GLN A 84 14.84 -15.19 -22.15
CA GLN A 84 14.89 -14.75 -20.75
C GLN A 84 14.36 -15.83 -19.82
N ILE A 85 15.09 -16.08 -18.72
CA ILE A 85 14.72 -17.04 -17.68
C ILE A 85 14.07 -16.27 -16.52
N ILE A 86 12.84 -16.65 -16.15
CA ILE A 86 12.09 -16.12 -15.03
C ILE A 86 12.06 -17.19 -13.93
N SER A 87 12.72 -16.91 -12.80
CA SER A 87 12.67 -17.77 -11.63
C SER A 87 11.39 -17.58 -10.83
N ASN A 88 10.79 -18.66 -10.33
CA ASN A 88 9.63 -18.59 -9.48
C ASN A 88 9.94 -17.89 -8.14
N ARG A 89 9.12 -16.92 -7.73
CA ARG A 89 9.31 -16.18 -6.46
C ARG A 89 9.20 -17.04 -5.20
N HIS A 90 8.62 -18.23 -5.34
CA HIS A 90 8.46 -19.23 -4.28
C HIS A 90 9.61 -20.23 -4.22
N ALA A 91 10.47 -20.28 -5.25
CA ALA A 91 11.74 -20.98 -5.20
C ALA A 91 12.68 -20.18 -4.29
N GLY A 92 12.95 -20.71 -3.11
CA GLY A 92 13.46 -19.97 -1.96
C GLY A 92 14.67 -19.07 -2.24
N ARG A 93 14.73 -17.99 -1.45
CA ARG A 93 15.88 -17.10 -1.21
C ARG A 93 17.24 -17.76 -1.50
N GLY A 94 17.75 -17.60 -2.72
CA GLY A 94 19.03 -18.19 -3.13
C GLY A 94 19.91 -17.29 -4.00
N SER A 95 19.46 -16.08 -4.39
CA SER A 95 20.24 -15.18 -5.24
C SER A 95 20.41 -13.79 -4.63
N VAL A 96 21.04 -13.74 -3.46
CA VAL A 96 21.76 -12.54 -3.00
C VAL A 96 23.16 -12.97 -2.61
N LEU A 97 23.94 -13.45 -3.58
CA LEU A 97 25.39 -13.50 -3.49
C LEU A 97 26.00 -13.04 -4.82
N ASN A 98 25.69 -11.80 -5.22
CA ASN A 98 26.61 -11.03 -6.04
C ASN A 98 27.49 -10.17 -5.12
N PHE A 99 28.41 -10.82 -4.41
CA PHE A 99 29.63 -10.16 -3.98
C PHE A 99 30.66 -10.34 -5.10
N PRO A 100 31.14 -9.28 -5.77
CA PRO A 100 32.27 -9.43 -6.67
C PRO A 100 33.49 -9.83 -5.82
N LYS A 101 33.94 -11.07 -6.01
CA LYS A 101 35.14 -11.64 -5.41
C LYS A 101 36.34 -10.87 -5.95
N ARG A 102 36.86 -9.90 -5.20
CA ARG A 102 38.19 -9.31 -5.49
C ARG A 102 39.22 -10.42 -5.30
N HIS A 103 39.87 -10.80 -6.38
CA HIS A 103 41.05 -11.64 -6.35
C HIS A 103 42.12 -10.94 -5.50
N SER A 104 42.52 -11.59 -4.42
CA SER A 104 43.67 -11.23 -3.61
C SER A 104 44.95 -11.55 -4.40
N ASN A 105 45.74 -10.52 -4.72
CA ASN A 105 47.15 -10.69 -5.08
C ASN A 105 47.97 -10.24 -3.87
N PRO A 106 48.84 -11.09 -3.27
CA PRO A 106 49.70 -10.68 -2.19
C PRO A 106 51.05 -10.27 -2.76
N GLU A 107 51.31 -8.97 -2.90
CA GLU A 107 52.66 -8.39 -2.81
C GLU A 107 52.60 -6.88 -3.02
N SER A 108 53.07 -6.15 -2.00
CA SER A 108 53.91 -4.94 -2.08
C SER A 108 53.66 -4.05 -0.86
N SER A 109 54.58 -4.19 0.09
CA SER A 109 54.90 -3.23 1.15
C SER A 109 55.11 -1.81 0.60
N ALA A 110 54.59 -0.80 1.29
CA ALA A 110 55.38 0.34 1.79
C ALA A 110 54.50 1.29 2.61
N LEU A 111 55.00 1.66 3.80
CA LEU A 111 54.47 2.69 4.68
C LEU A 111 54.69 4.11 4.11
N ALA A 112 53.79 5.06 4.42
CA ALA A 112 54.15 6.35 5.04
C ALA A 112 52.90 7.20 5.40
N PRO A 113 52.96 8.10 6.41
CA PRO A 113 51.79 8.78 6.99
C PRO A 113 51.74 10.33 6.88
N ILE A 114 50.52 10.91 6.99
CA ILE A 114 50.13 12.28 7.51
C ILE A 114 50.43 13.51 6.56
N PRO A 115 49.78 14.73 6.64
CA PRO A 115 48.67 15.27 7.48
C PRO A 115 47.50 15.97 6.73
N ALA A 116 46.49 16.37 7.53
CA ALA A 116 45.41 17.30 7.19
C ALA A 116 45.82 18.79 7.27
N SER A 117 45.25 19.66 6.41
CA SER A 117 44.86 21.04 6.76
C SER A 117 43.99 21.74 5.69
N SER A 118 42.92 22.38 6.18
CA SER A 118 42.20 23.58 5.70
C SER A 118 41.81 23.79 4.23
N HIS A 119 40.50 23.92 3.99
CA HIS A 119 39.96 25.22 3.53
C HIS A 119 38.47 25.38 3.88
N ARG A 120 38.13 26.58 4.38
CA ARG A 120 36.81 27.05 4.80
C ARG A 120 36.01 27.54 3.59
N GLN A 121 34.68 27.47 3.65
CA GLN A 121 33.82 28.57 3.21
C GLN A 121 32.44 28.47 3.87
N SER A 122 32.09 29.55 4.57
CA SER A 122 30.84 29.78 5.31
C SER A 122 29.79 30.40 4.41
N THR A 123 28.51 30.08 4.64
CA THR A 123 27.32 30.96 4.55
C THR A 123 26.15 30.18 5.20
N SER A 124 25.16 30.70 5.95
CA SER A 124 24.87 31.96 6.63
C SER A 124 23.45 31.86 7.24
N TYR A 125 23.17 32.48 8.40
CA TYR A 125 21.87 32.91 9.00
C TYR A 125 20.64 31.96 8.92
N SER A 126 19.90 31.67 10.00
CA SER A 126 19.09 32.64 10.74
C SER A 126 18.76 32.16 12.15
N ASP A 127 18.99 33.06 13.11
CA ASP A 127 18.43 33.07 14.46
C ASP A 127 16.91 33.22 14.41
N LEU A 128 16.19 32.34 15.11
CA LEU A 128 14.86 32.64 15.65
C LEU A 128 14.83 32.15 17.10
N THR A 129 14.92 33.11 18.00
CA THR A 129 14.63 32.98 19.42
C THR A 129 13.13 32.73 19.63
N PRO A 130 12.76 31.85 20.58
CA PRO A 130 11.45 32.00 21.23
C PRO A 130 11.60 32.48 22.67
N SER A 131 10.98 33.64 22.88
CA SER A 131 10.55 34.28 24.12
C SER A 131 10.40 33.36 25.33
N GLN A 132 10.90 33.85 26.46
CA GLN A 132 10.59 33.33 27.79
C GLN A 132 9.10 33.56 28.08
N ALA A 133 8.35 32.48 28.33
CA ALA A 133 7.08 32.51 29.04
C ALA A 133 6.85 31.16 29.74
N SER A 134 6.94 31.20 31.07
CA SER A 134 6.21 30.38 32.05
C SER A 134 5.88 28.92 31.69
N ASP A 135 6.76 27.99 32.07
CA ASP A 135 6.33 26.72 32.71
C ASP A 135 7.52 26.02 33.40
N HIS A 136 7.83 26.43 34.64
CA HIS A 136 9.00 25.96 35.38
C HIS A 136 8.84 24.55 36.01
N LYS A 137 7.75 23.82 35.76
CA LYS A 137 7.51 22.51 36.41
C LYS A 137 7.74 21.28 35.53
N ARG A 138 8.15 21.42 34.26
CA ARG A 138 8.37 20.28 33.34
C ARG A 138 9.75 20.17 32.69
N ARG A 139 10.71 21.03 33.04
CA ARG A 139 12.03 21.11 32.36
C ARG A 139 13.20 20.41 33.04
N ALA A 140 13.02 19.77 34.19
CA ALA A 140 14.13 19.16 34.91
C ALA A 140 14.58 17.79 34.37
N LEU A 141 13.72 17.08 33.62
CA LEU A 141 14.06 15.74 33.10
C LEU A 141 14.66 15.74 31.69
N ALA A 142 14.49 16.81 30.91
CA ALA A 142 14.94 16.86 29.51
C ALA A 142 16.41 17.24 29.31
N ARG A 143 17.13 17.67 30.36
CA ARG A 143 18.53 18.13 30.24
C ARG A 143 19.59 17.05 30.43
N ARG A 144 19.20 15.80 30.70
CA ARG A 144 20.16 14.70 30.94
C ARG A 144 20.62 14.02 29.66
N ASP A 145 19.81 14.07 28.60
CA ASP A 145 20.10 13.38 27.34
C ASP A 145 21.27 14.01 26.58
N GLU A 146 21.44 15.34 26.67
CA GLU A 146 22.52 16.04 25.98
C GLU A 146 23.89 15.83 26.64
N LEU A 147 23.94 15.69 27.97
CA LEU A 147 25.18 15.42 28.72
C LEU A 147 25.56 13.93 28.71
N GLY A 148 24.62 13.02 28.46
CA GLY A 148 24.87 11.58 28.42
C GLY A 148 25.60 11.09 27.16
N VAL A 149 25.74 11.96 26.16
CA VAL A 149 26.39 11.66 24.87
C VAL A 149 27.74 12.40 24.75
N VAL A 150 28.06 13.30 25.69
CA VAL A 150 29.34 14.01 25.77
C VAL A 150 30.44 13.01 26.13
N GLY A 151 31.40 12.81 25.22
CA GLY A 151 32.53 11.88 25.41
C GLY A 151 32.44 10.59 24.59
N LEU A 152 31.31 10.33 23.90
CA LEU A 152 31.19 9.20 22.98
C LEU A 152 31.81 9.52 21.61
N SER A 153 32.46 8.52 21.00
CA SER A 153 32.90 8.62 19.61
C SER A 153 31.69 8.73 18.66
N ASP A 154 31.87 9.35 17.48
CA ASP A 154 30.78 9.50 16.51
C ASP A 154 30.23 8.17 15.98
N LEU A 155 31.00 7.09 16.10
CA LEU A 155 30.53 5.74 15.82
C LEU A 155 29.56 5.26 16.90
N GLN A 156 29.89 5.46 18.18
CA GLN A 156 29.03 5.10 19.31
C GLN A 156 27.74 5.94 19.31
N LYS A 157 27.82 7.23 18.97
CA LYS A 157 26.62 8.09 18.83
C LYS A 157 25.66 7.56 17.77
N ARG A 158 26.18 7.16 16.60
CA ARG A 158 25.37 6.55 15.52
C ARG A 158 24.74 5.24 15.95
N ALA A 159 25.48 4.39 16.67
CA ALA A 159 24.95 3.14 17.21
C ALA A 159 23.78 3.38 18.18
N LEU A 160 23.91 4.34 19.09
CA LEU A 160 22.84 4.72 20.03
C LEU A 160 21.61 5.31 19.31
N ALA A 161 21.80 6.11 18.27
CA ALA A 161 20.69 6.64 17.49
C ALA A 161 19.88 5.51 16.81
N VAL A 162 20.56 4.46 16.33
CA VAL A 162 19.90 3.29 15.73
C VAL A 162 19.12 2.50 16.78
N THR A 163 19.68 2.27 17.96
CA THR A 163 18.98 1.54 19.04
C THR A 163 17.77 2.34 19.54
N GLN A 164 17.89 3.66 19.67
CA GLN A 164 16.78 4.53 20.05
C GLN A 164 15.65 4.50 19.02
N ARG A 165 15.96 4.60 17.71
CA ARG A 165 14.96 4.46 16.65
C ARG A 165 14.28 3.09 16.72
N LYS A 166 15.06 2.02 16.89
CA LYS A 166 14.51 0.67 17.03
C LYS A 166 13.58 0.57 18.24
N ALA A 167 13.99 1.07 19.39
CA ALA A 167 13.19 1.09 20.63
C ALA A 167 11.86 1.84 20.41
N LYS A 168 11.91 3.03 19.80
CA LYS A 168 10.70 3.79 19.46
C LYS A 168 9.77 3.01 18.54
N THR A 169 10.31 2.42 17.46
CA THR A 169 9.45 1.60 16.56
C THR A 169 8.85 0.38 17.25
N THR A 170 9.54 -0.21 18.24
CA THR A 170 8.98 -1.34 18.99
C THR A 170 7.88 -0.89 19.96
N GLU A 171 8.05 0.28 20.57
CA GLU A 171 7.05 0.91 21.43
C GLU A 171 5.80 1.29 20.63
N ASP A 172 5.96 1.95 19.49
CA ASP A 172 4.85 2.32 18.59
C ASP A 172 4.04 1.07 18.18
N ARG A 173 4.72 -0.03 17.83
CA ARG A 173 4.07 -1.31 17.53
C ARG A 173 3.35 -1.92 18.73
N ALA A 174 3.87 -1.75 19.94
CA ALA A 174 3.20 -2.24 21.16
C ALA A 174 1.94 -1.40 21.46
N ASN A 175 2.05 -0.07 21.37
CA ASN A 175 0.94 0.86 21.59
C ASN A 175 -0.17 0.63 20.57
N ASN A 176 0.15 0.52 19.28
CA ASN A 176 -0.85 0.23 18.23
C ASN A 176 -1.57 -1.10 18.47
N ARG A 177 -0.86 -2.14 18.93
CA ARG A 177 -1.47 -3.44 19.27
C ARG A 177 -2.42 -3.33 20.46
N ALA A 178 -2.01 -2.60 21.51
CA ALA A 178 -2.86 -2.38 22.68
C ALA A 178 -4.12 -1.57 22.33
N GLN A 179 -3.96 -0.51 21.53
CA GLN A 179 -5.08 0.31 21.05
C GLN A 179 -6.04 -0.51 20.19
N TRP A 180 -5.53 -1.28 19.22
CA TRP A 180 -6.36 -2.15 18.39
C TRP A 180 -7.17 -3.15 19.21
N ALA A 181 -6.57 -3.74 20.26
CA ALA A 181 -7.29 -4.65 21.14
C ALA A 181 -8.46 -3.96 21.87
N LEU A 182 -8.24 -2.74 22.38
CA LEU A 182 -9.29 -1.95 23.05
C LEU A 182 -10.39 -1.52 22.07
N GLU A 183 -10.02 -1.10 20.86
CA GLU A 183 -10.96 -0.69 19.82
C GLU A 183 -11.78 -1.87 19.30
N SER A 184 -11.13 -3.00 19.04
CA SER A 184 -11.79 -4.23 18.58
C SER A 184 -12.82 -4.74 19.58
N MET A 185 -12.58 -4.56 20.89
CA MET A 185 -13.55 -4.90 21.93
C MET A 185 -14.50 -3.74 22.28
N GLY A 186 -14.24 -2.54 21.75
CA GLY A 186 -14.94 -1.30 22.10
C GLY A 186 -16.42 -1.36 21.78
N ASN A 187 -16.80 -1.85 20.60
CA ASN A 187 -18.20 -1.98 20.21
C ASN A 187 -18.97 -2.88 21.19
N LYS A 188 -18.39 -4.03 21.56
CA LYS A 188 -19.02 -5.00 22.47
C LYS A 188 -19.11 -4.48 23.91
N VAL A 189 -18.05 -3.83 24.42
CA VAL A 189 -18.00 -3.35 25.81
C VAL A 189 -18.83 -2.08 26.01
N LYS A 190 -18.89 -1.20 25.01
CA LYS A 190 -19.60 0.09 25.10
C LYS A 190 -21.09 0.00 24.77
N GLN A 191 -21.54 -0.99 24.00
CA GLN A 191 -22.94 -1.12 23.56
C GLN A 191 -23.81 -2.05 24.44
N LYS A 192 -23.67 -2.00 25.77
CA LYS A 192 -24.44 -2.89 26.68
C LYS A 192 -25.96 -2.70 26.64
N HIS A 193 -26.41 -1.48 26.36
CA HIS A 193 -27.83 -1.11 26.33
C HIS A 193 -28.31 -0.77 24.91
N PHE A 194 -27.55 -1.17 23.89
CA PHE A 194 -27.94 -0.92 22.52
C PHE A 194 -29.19 -1.74 22.20
N LYS A 195 -30.26 -1.03 21.81
CA LYS A 195 -31.50 -1.63 21.33
C LYS A 195 -31.59 -1.36 19.84
N VAL A 196 -31.75 -2.42 19.06
CA VAL A 196 -32.07 -2.30 17.63
C VAL A 196 -33.43 -1.61 17.54
N GLY A 197 -33.49 -0.44 16.90
CA GLY A 197 -34.76 0.21 16.63
C GLY A 197 -35.55 -0.67 15.68
N SER A 198 -36.64 -1.27 16.17
CA SER A 198 -37.62 -1.91 15.29
C SER A 198 -38.27 -0.79 14.47
N MET A 199 -37.80 -0.58 13.24
CA MET A 199 -38.64 0.09 12.27
C MET A 199 -39.85 -0.81 12.07
N CYS A 200 -40.99 -0.42 12.66
CA CYS A 200 -42.28 -1.01 12.34
C CYS A 200 -42.43 -0.93 10.81
N ARG A 201 -42.26 -2.06 10.12
CA ARG A 201 -42.82 -2.23 8.78
C ARG A 201 -44.33 -2.15 8.99
N SER A 202 -44.90 -0.97 8.80
CA SER A 202 -46.33 -0.80 8.60
C SER A 202 -46.69 -1.57 7.32
N GLY A 203 -47.03 -2.84 7.51
CA GLY A 203 -47.64 -3.66 6.48
C GLY A 203 -48.97 -3.03 6.11
N LEU A 204 -49.00 -2.32 4.99
CA LEU A 204 -50.23 -2.09 4.24
C LEU A 204 -50.64 -3.45 3.69
N PHE A 205 -51.46 -4.17 4.47
CA PHE A 205 -52.24 -5.28 3.97
C PHE A 205 -53.38 -4.66 3.14
N ILE A 206 -53.21 -4.65 1.83
CA ILE A 206 -54.27 -4.29 0.89
C ILE A 206 -55.12 -5.56 0.72
N ASP A 207 -56.32 -5.57 1.29
CA ASP A 207 -57.29 -6.66 1.12
C ASP A 207 -57.70 -6.79 -0.36
N PRO A 208 -57.57 -7.98 -0.99
CA PRO A 208 -57.86 -8.18 -2.40
C PRO A 208 -59.33 -8.51 -2.72
N THR A 209 -60.29 -8.19 -1.83
CA THR A 209 -61.72 -8.53 -2.03
C THR A 209 -62.61 -7.34 -2.45
N MET A 210 -62.01 -6.26 -2.94
CA MET A 210 -62.73 -5.12 -3.54
C MET A 210 -62.58 -5.09 -5.06
N PHE A 211 -62.94 -6.19 -5.74
CA PHE A 211 -63.36 -6.23 -7.15
C PHE A 211 -64.45 -7.28 -7.34
#